data_AF-A0A6I9MYW1-F1
#
_entry.id   AF-A0A6I9MYW1-F1
#
_cell.length_a   1.000
_cell.length_b   1.000
_cell.length_c   1.000
_cell.angle_alpha   90.00
_cell.angle_beta   90.00
_cell.angle_gamma   90.00
#
_symmetry.space_group_name_H-M   'P 1'
#
loop_
_entity.id
_entity.type
_entity.pdbx_description
1 polymer ?
#
loop_
_entity_poly.entity_id
_entity_poly.type
_entity_poly.pdbx_seq_one_letter_code
_entity_poly.pdbx_strand_id
1 'polypeptide(L)'
;CQILPKGVVSVIGPAASPASGSTISHICGEKEIPHVKIGPEENPKLPYLRFASVTLYPSNEDLSLAIGSMLRSFGYPTTSLVCAKAE
;
A
#
# COMPACT_ATOMS: atom_id res chain seq x y z
N CYS A 1 19.78 -1.39 6.13
CA CYS A 1 20.28 -0.28 6.97
C CYS A 1 21.15 0.77 6.26
N GLN A 2 21.66 0.53 5.05
CA GLN A 2 22.56 1.46 4.34
C GLN A 2 21.98 2.86 4.04
N ILE A 3 20.65 3.02 4.08
CA ILE A 3 19.97 4.28 3.76
C ILE A 3 19.97 5.24 4.96
N LEU A 4 19.83 4.74 6.20
CA LEU A 4 19.64 5.57 7.40
C LEU A 4 20.81 6.55 7.66
N PRO A 5 22.09 6.17 7.50
CA PRO A 5 23.21 7.09 7.73
C PRO A 5 23.31 8.22 6.70
N LYS A 6 22.55 8.18 5.60
CA LYS A 6 22.63 9.19 4.53
C LYS A 6 21.84 10.47 4.82
N GLY A 7 21.12 10.54 5.95
CA GLY A 7 20.34 11.73 6.31
C GLY A 7 19.19 12.01 5.35
N VAL A 8 18.50 10.95 4.89
CA VAL A 8 17.38 11.09 3.96
C VAL A 8 16.16 11.73 4.63
N VAL A 9 15.43 12.55 3.87
CA VAL A 9 14.18 13.19 4.32
C VAL A 9 12.95 12.30 4.14
N SER A 10 13.06 11.25 3.31
CA SER A 10 12.00 10.27 3.07
C SER A 10 12.56 9.02 2.37
N VAL A 11 11.82 7.92 2.44
CA VAL A 11 12.05 6.70 1.64
C VAL A 11 10.84 6.47 0.74
N ILE A 12 11.07 6.19 -0.55
CA ILE A 12 10.01 5.96 -1.54
C ILE A 12 10.03 4.49 -1.99
N GLY A 13 8.84 3.86 -2.07
CA GLY A 13 8.65 2.51 -2.61
C GLY A 13 8.89 1.37 -1.60
N PRO A 14 9.09 0.13 -2.08
CA PRO A 14 9.05 -0.30 -3.48
C PRO A 14 7.63 -0.32 -4.06
N ALA A 15 7.53 -0.35 -5.39
CA ALA A 15 6.24 -0.44 -6.09
C ALA A 15 5.71 -1.88 -6.19
N ALA A 16 6.59 -2.90 -6.24
CA ALA A 16 6.23 -4.28 -6.58
C ALA A 16 6.73 -5.32 -5.55
N SER A 17 6.84 -4.94 -4.28
CA SER A 17 7.18 -5.89 -3.20
C SER A 17 6.48 -5.48 -1.90
N PRO A 18 5.23 -5.92 -1.68
CA PRO A 18 4.42 -5.55 -0.51
C PRO A 18 5.10 -5.88 0.82
N ALA A 19 5.67 -7.08 0.94
CA ALA A 19 6.41 -7.53 2.13
C ALA A 19 7.59 -6.59 2.47
N SER A 20 8.41 -6.26 1.47
CA SER A 20 9.51 -5.31 1.63
C SER A 20 9.00 -3.92 2.00
N GLY A 21 7.90 -3.46 1.37
CA GLY A 21 7.25 -2.19 1.68
C GLY A 21 6.77 -2.12 3.14
N SER A 22 6.25 -3.22 3.68
CA SER A 22 5.85 -3.32 5.08
C SER A 22 7.05 -3.21 6.03
N THR A 23 8.16 -3.89 5.73
CA THR A 23 9.41 -3.78 6.50
C THR A 23 9.97 -2.35 6.46
N ILE A 24 10.00 -1.72 5.29
CA ILE A 24 10.46 -0.33 5.15
C ILE A 24 9.57 0.61 5.96
N SER A 25 8.24 0.47 5.87
CA SER A 25 7.29 1.27 6.66
C SER A 25 7.56 1.16 8.15
N HIS A 26 7.86 -0.04 8.64
CA HIS A 26 8.13 -0.28 10.06
C HIS A 26 9.42 0.42 10.50
N ILE A 27 10.52 0.22 9.75
CA ILE A 27 11.81 0.89 10.03
C ILE A 27 11.65 2.42 9.97
N CYS A 28 10.93 2.93 8.98
CA CYS A 28 10.66 4.36 8.80
C CYS A 28 9.85 4.93 9.96
N GLY A 29 8.84 4.20 10.45
CA GLY A 29 8.07 4.56 11.65
C GLY A 29 8.94 4.64 12.91
N GLU A 30 9.83 3.67 13.12
CA GLU A 30 10.76 3.65 14.26
C GLU A 30 11.82 4.76 14.21
N LYS A 31 12.16 5.24 13.01
CA LYS A 31 13.16 6.30 12.79
C LYS A 31 12.57 7.67 12.55
N GLU A 32 11.24 7.80 12.59
CA GLU A 32 10.51 9.03 12.30
C GLU A 32 10.87 9.62 10.92
N ILE A 33 11.15 8.74 9.94
CA ILE A 33 11.42 9.09 8.55
C ILE A 33 10.15 8.82 7.74
N PRO A 34 9.62 9.79 6.97
CA PRO A 34 8.46 9.56 6.11
C PRO A 34 8.67 8.46 5.07
N HIS A 35 7.76 7.50 5.00
CA HIS A 35 7.68 6.48 3.95
C HIS A 35 6.59 6.83 2.94
N VAL A 36 6.98 7.06 1.68
CA VAL A 36 6.06 7.33 0.57
C VAL A 36 5.82 6.03 -0.19
N LYS A 37 4.63 5.47 -0.02
CA LYS A 37 4.20 4.23 -0.67
C LYS A 37 3.70 4.52 -2.08
N ILE A 38 4.12 3.68 -3.02
CA ILE A 38 3.77 3.77 -4.45
C ILE A 38 3.32 2.42 -5.02
N GLY A 39 2.98 1.47 -4.14
CA GLY A 39 2.56 0.11 -4.49
C GLY A 39 1.50 -0.40 -3.52
N PRO A 40 0.90 -1.56 -3.80
CA PRO A 40 -0.12 -2.15 -2.96
C PRO A 40 0.43 -2.51 -1.58
N GLU A 41 -0.40 -2.34 -0.54
CA GLU A 41 -0.07 -2.77 0.81
C GLU A 41 -0.42 -4.23 1.04
N GLU A 42 0.42 -4.92 1.82
CA GLU A 42 0.22 -6.32 2.17
C GLU A 42 -0.90 -6.50 3.21
N ASN A 43 -0.97 -5.62 4.22
CA ASN A 43 -1.99 -5.66 5.28
C ASN A 43 -2.30 -4.24 5.80
N PRO A 44 -3.58 -3.87 6.01
CA PRO A 44 -3.92 -2.64 6.73
C PRO A 44 -3.36 -2.74 8.15
N LYS A 45 -2.36 -1.91 8.46
CA LYS A 45 -1.66 -2.00 9.74
C LYS A 45 -2.55 -1.56 10.89
N LEU A 46 -2.35 -2.19 12.05
CA LEU A 46 -2.98 -1.84 13.32
C LEU A 46 -2.85 -0.33 13.59
N PRO A 47 -3.90 0.33 14.11
CA PRO A 47 -3.95 1.78 14.31
C PRO A 47 -2.90 2.36 15.28
N TYR A 48 -2.09 1.51 15.91
CA TYR A 48 -1.09 1.88 16.91
C TYR A 48 0.34 2.01 16.38
N LEU A 49 0.58 1.87 15.06
CA LEU A 49 1.89 2.21 14.50
C LEU A 49 2.08 3.73 14.48
N ARG A 50 3.26 4.22 14.87
CA ARG A 50 3.65 5.63 14.69
C ARG A 50 3.47 6.01 13.22
N PHE A 51 2.60 6.98 12.99
CA PHE A 51 2.16 7.37 11.65
C PHE A 51 3.27 8.16 10.95
N ALA A 52 4.06 7.47 10.13
CA ALA A 52 5.12 8.08 9.33
C ALA A 52 5.02 7.67 7.86
N SER A 53 3.82 7.41 7.33
CA SER A 53 3.67 7.04 5.92
C SER A 53 2.50 7.72 5.22
N VAL A 54 2.70 8.00 3.93
CA VAL A 54 1.67 8.42 2.99
C VAL A 54 1.67 7.46 1.81
N THR A 55 0.53 7.30 1.13
CA THR A 55 0.43 6.46 -0.07
C THR A 55 -0.07 7.27 -1.25
N LEU A 56 0.58 7.07 -2.40
CA LEU A 56 0.11 7.53 -3.72
C LEU A 56 -0.61 6.39 -4.48
N TYR A 57 -0.58 5.18 -3.93
CA TYR A 57 -1.30 4.03 -4.47
C TYR A 57 -2.76 4.04 -3.97
N PRO A 58 -3.76 3.77 -4.83
CA PRO A 58 -5.16 3.72 -4.43
C PRO A 58 -5.40 2.71 -3.29
N SER A 59 -6.30 3.02 -2.36
CA SER A 59 -6.64 2.06 -1.31
C SER A 59 -7.45 0.88 -1.88
N ASN A 60 -7.50 -0.24 -1.14
CA ASN A 60 -8.35 -1.37 -1.51
C ASN A 60 -9.84 -1.00 -1.57
N GLU A 61 -10.26 -0.02 -0.76
CA GLU A 61 -11.62 0.51 -0.77
C GLU A 61 -11.88 1.33 -2.05
N ASP A 62 -10.95 2.22 -2.43
CA ASP A 62 -11.06 3.01 -3.67
C ASP A 62 -11.16 2.10 -4.90
N LEU A 63 -10.34 1.05 -4.96
CA LEU A 63 -10.37 0.05 -6.04
C LEU A 63 -11.70 -0.70 -6.07
N SER A 64 -12.20 -1.11 -4.90
CA SER A 64 -13.50 -1.81 -4.78
C SER A 64 -14.66 -0.93 -5.22
N LEU A 65 -14.65 0.35 -4.84
CA LEU A 65 -15.65 1.34 -5.26
C LEU A 65 -15.61 1.60 -6.77
N ALA A 66 -14.41 1.70 -7.35
CA ALA A 66 -14.25 1.87 -8.79
C ALA A 66 -14.82 0.68 -9.57
N ILE A 67 -14.50 -0.56 -9.15
CA ILE A 67 -15.07 -1.78 -9.75
C ILE A 67 -16.59 -1.82 -9.57
N GLY A 68 -17.10 -1.50 -8.37
CA GLY A 68 -18.53 -1.44 -8.09
C GLY A 68 -19.27 -0.42 -8.98
N SER A 69 -18.65 0.72 -9.25
CA SER A 69 -19.17 1.74 -10.18
C SER A 69 -19.25 1.20 -11.62
N MET A 70 -18.24 0.46 -12.08
CA MET A 70 -18.27 -0.20 -13.39
C MET A 70 -19.39 -1.25 -13.47
N LEU A 71 -19.52 -2.12 -12.45
CA LEU A 71 -20.59 -3.13 -12.41
C LEU A 71 -21.98 -2.49 -12.42
N ARG A 72 -22.16 -1.38 -11.70
CA ARG A 72 -23.40 -0.58 -11.74
C ARG A 72 -23.69 -0.07 -13.14
N SER A 73 -22.69 0.43 -13.86
CA SER A 73 -22.85 0.93 -15.23
C SER A 73 -23.30 -0.15 -16.22
N PHE A 74 -22.99 -1.41 -15.93
CA PHE A 74 -23.45 -2.58 -16.70
C PHE A 74 -24.79 -3.15 -16.22
N GLY A 75 -25.46 -2.51 -15.25
CA GLY A 75 -26.74 -2.98 -14.71
C GLY A 75 -26.61 -4.14 -13.72
N TYR A 76 -25.45 -4.26 -13.04
CA TYR A 76 -25.15 -5.32 -12.08
C TYR A 76 -25.35 -6.76 -12.63
N PRO A 77 -24.61 -7.15 -13.69
CA PRO A 77 -24.69 -8.50 -14.22
C PRO A 77 -24.14 -9.53 -13.22
N THR A 78 -24.44 -10.81 -13.44
CA THR A 78 -23.70 -11.90 -12.79
C THR A 78 -22.25 -11.87 -13.26
N THR A 79 -21.31 -11.86 -12.32
CA THR A 79 -19.88 -11.75 -12.61
C THR A 79 -19.06 -12.84 -11.94
N SER A 80 -17.92 -13.17 -12.54
CA SER A 80 -16.92 -14.05 -11.94
C SER A 80 -15.68 -13.23 -11.54
N LEU A 81 -15.13 -13.53 -10.37
CA LEU A 81 -13.85 -12.97 -9.91
C LEU A 81 -12.76 -14.03 -10.11
N VAL A 82 -11.75 -13.70 -10.90
CA VAL A 82 -10.58 -14.57 -11.12
C VAL A 82 -9.39 -13.93 -10.41
N CYS A 83 -8.87 -14.62 -9.39
CA CYS A 83 -7.75 -14.13 -8.59
C CYS A 83 -6.45 -14.82 -9.03
N ALA A 84 -5.35 -14.06 -9.03
CA ALA A 84 -4.02 -14.64 -9.09
C ALA A 84 -3.74 -15.46 -7.82
N LYS A 85 -2.90 -16.49 -7.94
CA LYS A 85 -2.41 -17.24 -6.78
C LYS A 85 -1.50 -16.32 -5.97
N ALA A 86 -1.70 -16.26 -4.66
CA ALA A 86 -0.77 -15.58 -3.75
C ALA A 86 0.59 -16.29 -3.78
N GLU A 87 1.66 -15.51 -3.91
CA GLU A 87 3.06 -15.99 -3.80
C GLU A 87 3.47 -16.20 -2.35
#